data_AF-A0AAE1YKI7-F1
#
_entry.id   AF-A0AAE1YKI7-F1
#
_cell.length_a   1.000
_cell.length_b   1.000
_cell.length_c   1.000
_cell.angle_alpha   90.00
_cell.angle_beta   90.00
_cell.angle_gamma   90.00
#
_symmetry.space_group_name_H-M   'P 1'
#
loop_
_entity.id
_entity.type
_entity.pdbx_description
1 polymer ?
#
loop_
_entity_poly.entity_id
_entity_poly.type
_entity_poly.pdbx_seq_one_letter_code
_entity_poly.pdbx_strand_id
1 'polypeptide(L)'
;MAAKAIGEAIKESVYSEKGILYGAEKWPDEYEKLVGKRQYGVAGSPRFDFYAVDYGWGKPKKFEALFIDGGGSFSLCKSRDFEGGLEIGLSKPMLQMDAFISVLKKIRETLLP
;
A
#
# COMPACT_ATOMS: atom_id res chain seq x y z
N MET A 1 -18.32 4.77 1.18
CA MET A 1 -16.97 5.37 1.37
C MET A 1 -15.94 4.27 1.27
N ALA A 2 -14.85 4.46 0.53
CA ALA A 2 -13.83 3.42 0.31
C ALA A 2 -13.23 2.87 1.61
N ALA A 3 -12.94 3.75 2.58
CA ALA A 3 -12.38 3.35 3.88
C ALA A 3 -13.28 2.36 4.65
N LYS A 4 -14.60 2.58 4.63
CA LYS A 4 -15.57 1.68 5.26
C LYS A 4 -15.57 0.30 4.61
N ALA A 5 -15.61 0.25 3.27
CA ALA A 5 -15.61 -1.01 2.53
C ALA A 5 -14.31 -1.80 2.75
N ILE A 6 -13.14 -1.14 2.77
CA ILE A 6 -11.85 -1.79 3.07
C ILE A 6 -11.85 -2.31 4.51
N GLY A 7 -12.31 -1.51 5.48
CA GLY A 7 -12.37 -1.92 6.89
C GLY A 7 -13.31 -3.11 7.12
N GLU A 8 -14.48 -3.12 6.47
CA GLU A 8 -15.43 -4.24 6.53
C GLU A 8 -14.83 -5.50 5.92
N ALA A 9 -14.21 -5.42 4.74
CA ALA A 9 -13.55 -6.56 4.10
C ALA A 9 -12.41 -7.15 4.96
N ILE A 10 -11.59 -6.29 5.58
CA ILE A 10 -10.56 -6.75 6.53
C ILE A 10 -11.20 -7.42 7.73
N LYS A 11 -12.27 -6.84 8.30
CA LYS A 11 -12.93 -7.39 9.48
C LYS A 11 -13.52 -8.78 9.19
N GLU A 12 -14.20 -8.91 8.06
CA GLU A 12 -14.82 -10.17 7.61
C GLU A 12 -13.77 -11.25 7.35
N SER A 13 -12.62 -10.91 6.77
CA SER A 13 -11.55 -11.88 6.52
C SER A 13 -10.77 -12.24 7.78
N VAL A 14 -10.25 -11.24 8.52
CA VAL A 14 -9.32 -11.44 9.64
C VAL A 14 -10.00 -12.04 10.86
N TYR A 15 -11.24 -11.64 11.15
CA TYR A 15 -12.00 -12.14 12.32
C TYR A 15 -13.02 -13.21 11.96
N SER A 16 -12.92 -13.82 10.76
CA SER A 16 -13.72 -14.98 10.40
C SER A 16 -13.39 -16.18 11.30
N GLU A 17 -14.41 -16.83 11.85
CA GLU A 17 -14.26 -18.08 12.61
C GLU A 17 -13.67 -19.22 11.75
N LYS A 18 -13.79 -19.12 10.43
CA LYS A 18 -13.23 -20.11 9.49
C LYS A 18 -11.71 -19.97 9.30
N GLY A 19 -11.13 -18.87 9.79
CA GLY A 19 -9.71 -18.55 9.63
C GLY A 19 -9.39 -17.78 8.36
N ILE A 20 -8.26 -17.07 8.38
CA ILE A 20 -7.85 -16.12 7.33
C ILE A 20 -7.48 -16.76 5.99
N LEU A 21 -7.14 -18.06 6.00
CA LEU A 21 -6.79 -18.84 4.81
C LEU A 21 -7.96 -19.68 4.29
N TYR A 22 -9.16 -19.54 4.88
CA TYR A 22 -10.33 -20.25 4.39
C TYR A 22 -10.63 -19.86 2.94
N GLY A 23 -10.65 -20.84 2.03
CA GLY A 23 -10.88 -20.61 0.61
C GLY A 23 -9.65 -20.19 -0.19
N ALA A 24 -8.44 -20.23 0.41
CA ALA A 24 -7.19 -19.86 -0.26
C ALA A 24 -6.90 -20.70 -1.52
N GLU A 25 -7.43 -21.92 -1.59
CA GLU A 25 -7.33 -22.79 -2.75
C GLU A 25 -7.98 -22.20 -4.01
N LYS A 26 -8.93 -21.27 -3.85
CA LYS A 26 -9.64 -20.60 -4.95
C LYS A 26 -9.07 -19.24 -5.32
N TRP A 27 -8.13 -18.71 -4.54
CA TRP A 27 -7.58 -17.38 -4.77
C TRP A 27 -6.99 -17.20 -6.17
N PRO A 28 -6.25 -18.16 -6.76
CA PRO A 28 -5.75 -18.00 -8.13
C PRO A 28 -6.88 -17.70 -9.14
N ASP A 29 -7.97 -18.47 -9.09
CA ASP A 29 -9.13 -18.28 -9.97
C ASP A 29 -9.83 -16.93 -9.72
N GLU A 30 -9.92 -16.51 -8.46
CA GLU A 30 -10.50 -15.20 -8.11
C GLU A 30 -9.62 -14.04 -8.60
N TYR A 31 -8.29 -14.14 -8.48
CA TYR A 31 -7.35 -13.13 -8.97
C TYR A 31 -7.35 -13.05 -10.50
N GLU A 32 -7.46 -14.19 -11.19
CA GLU A 32 -7.56 -14.23 -12.65
C GLU A 32 -8.77 -13.41 -13.13
N LYS A 33 -9.92 -13.50 -12.44
CA LYS A 33 -11.12 -12.69 -12.74
C LYS A 33 -10.92 -11.19 -12.54
N LEU A 34 -9.86 -10.74 -11.87
CA LEU A 34 -9.55 -9.33 -11.65
C LEU A 34 -8.60 -8.76 -12.71
N VAL A 35 -7.96 -9.60 -13.52
CA VAL A 35 -7.07 -9.17 -14.60
C VAL A 35 -7.82 -8.23 -15.56
N GLY A 36 -7.19 -7.11 -15.91
CA GLY A 36 -7.78 -6.07 -16.78
C GLY A 36 -8.84 -5.19 -16.13
N LYS A 37 -9.26 -5.46 -14.87
CA LYS A 37 -10.16 -4.59 -14.12
C LYS A 37 -9.40 -3.47 -13.40
N ARG A 38 -10.14 -2.47 -12.93
CA ARG A 38 -9.61 -1.39 -12.08
C ARG A 38 -9.33 -1.91 -10.68
N GLN A 39 -8.16 -2.48 -10.50
CA GLN A 39 -7.65 -2.97 -9.22
C GLN A 39 -6.35 -2.26 -8.85
N TYR A 40 -6.03 -2.27 -7.57
CA TYR A 40 -4.79 -1.72 -7.05
C TYR A 40 -4.27 -2.58 -5.90
N GLY A 41 -3.03 -3.05 -6.01
CA GLY A 41 -2.36 -3.80 -4.95
C GLY A 41 -1.67 -2.88 -3.94
N VAL A 42 -1.50 -3.38 -2.71
CA VAL A 42 -0.68 -2.74 -1.68
C VAL A 42 0.49 -3.65 -1.36
N ALA A 43 1.69 -3.13 -1.55
CA ALA A 43 2.93 -3.82 -1.25
C ALA A 43 3.46 -3.38 0.13
N GLY A 44 3.64 -4.34 1.04
CA GLY A 44 4.18 -4.08 2.37
C GLY A 44 3.12 -3.80 3.44
N SER A 45 3.57 -3.42 4.63
CA SER A 45 2.73 -3.13 5.79
C SER A 45 3.47 -2.17 6.73
N PRO A 46 2.77 -1.22 7.37
CA PRO A 46 3.34 -0.42 8.45
C PRO A 46 3.83 -1.23 9.66
N ARG A 47 3.48 -2.52 9.74
CA ARG A 47 4.02 -3.44 10.76
C ARG A 47 5.46 -3.83 10.48
N PHE A 48 5.91 -3.75 9.23
CA PHE A 48 7.30 -4.01 8.84
C PHE A 48 8.08 -2.70 8.84
N ASP A 49 9.15 -2.65 9.64
CA ASP A 49 10.02 -1.49 9.74
C ASP A 49 11.30 -1.72 8.93
N PHE A 50 11.26 -1.37 7.65
CA PHE A 50 12.41 -1.52 6.76
C PHE A 50 13.59 -0.60 7.15
N TYR A 51 13.33 0.45 7.95
CA TYR A 51 14.36 1.37 8.43
C TYR A 51 14.97 0.93 9.76
N ALA A 52 14.45 -0.12 10.41
CA ALA A 52 15.00 -0.65 11.66
C ALA A 52 16.27 -1.51 11.46
N VAL A 53 16.57 -1.93 10.24
CA VAL A 53 17.77 -2.72 9.93
C VAL A 53 19.02 -1.86 10.15
N ASP A 54 20.02 -2.38 10.86
CA ASP A 54 21.32 -1.74 11.02
C ASP A 54 22.42 -2.79 10.91
N TYR A 55 23.28 -2.64 9.89
CA TYR A 55 24.42 -3.53 9.65
C TYR A 55 25.74 -3.01 10.26
N GLY A 56 25.70 -1.94 11.06
CA GLY A 56 26.87 -1.28 11.64
C GLY A 56 27.22 0.07 11.00
N TRP A 57 26.46 0.48 9.97
CA TRP A 57 26.62 1.78 9.30
C TRP A 57 25.47 2.75 9.59
N GLY A 58 24.58 2.37 10.52
CA GLY A 58 23.35 3.10 10.80
C GLY A 58 22.20 2.66 9.89
N LYS A 59 21.03 3.26 10.15
CA LYS A 59 19.77 2.95 9.48
C LYS A 59 19.79 3.30 7.98
N PRO A 60 19.02 2.59 7.13
CA PRO A 60 18.90 2.91 5.71
C PRO A 60 18.49 4.36 5.47
N LYS A 61 19.04 4.94 4.39
CA LYS A 61 18.65 6.29 3.95
C LYS A 61 17.28 6.29 3.27
N LYS A 62 16.97 5.23 2.50
CA LYS A 62 15.71 5.09 1.77
C LYS A 62 15.38 3.61 1.57
N PHE A 63 14.11 3.26 1.67
CA PHE A 63 13.55 1.99 1.22
C PHE A 63 12.76 2.20 -0.08
N GLU A 64 12.97 1.33 -1.07
CA GLU A 64 12.23 1.32 -2.33
C GLU A 64 11.76 -0.10 -2.64
N ALA A 65 10.48 -0.23 -3.02
CA ALA A 65 9.87 -1.51 -3.37
C ALA A 65 9.83 -1.69 -4.89
N LEU A 66 10.94 -2.09 -5.49
CA LEU A 66 11.09 -2.15 -6.97
C LEU A 66 10.07 -3.06 -7.67
N PHE A 67 9.52 -4.05 -6.96
CA PHE A 67 8.53 -4.98 -7.51
C PHE A 67 7.13 -4.35 -7.74
N ILE A 68 6.93 -3.07 -7.37
CA ILE A 68 5.67 -2.35 -7.65
C ILE A 68 5.64 -1.72 -9.05
N ASP A 69 6.74 -1.81 -9.80
CA ASP A 69 6.83 -1.29 -11.16
C ASP A 69 5.76 -1.88 -12.08
N GLY A 70 5.31 -1.07 -13.05
CA GLY A 70 4.16 -1.39 -13.91
C GLY A 70 2.82 -0.83 -13.40
N GLY A 71 2.80 -0.22 -12.21
CA GLY A 71 1.68 0.58 -11.74
C GLY A 71 0.47 -0.23 -11.25
N GLY A 72 0.56 -1.54 -11.13
CA GLY A 72 -0.51 -2.35 -10.54
C GLY A 72 -0.64 -2.17 -9.02
N SER A 73 0.32 -1.52 -8.37
CA SER A 73 0.39 -1.41 -6.91
C SER A 73 1.08 -0.13 -6.43
N PHE A 74 1.00 0.12 -5.12
CA PHE A 74 1.79 1.12 -4.39
C PHE A 74 2.41 0.43 -3.18
N SER A 75 3.55 0.91 -2.71
CA SER A 75 4.15 0.42 -1.48
C SER A 75 3.68 1.22 -0.27
N LEU A 76 3.60 0.56 0.89
CA LEU A 76 3.23 1.16 2.16
C LEU A 76 4.15 0.65 3.26
N CYS A 77 4.88 1.56 3.91
CA CYS A 77 5.73 1.25 5.05
C CYS A 77 5.74 2.38 6.08
N LYS A 78 6.43 2.17 7.21
CA LYS A 78 6.67 3.23 8.19
C LYS A 78 7.50 4.36 7.58
N SER A 79 7.24 5.58 8.02
CA SER A 79 8.12 6.70 7.74
C SER A 79 9.44 6.54 8.47
N ARG A 80 10.53 6.90 7.79
CA ARG A 80 11.86 7.00 8.37
C ARG A 80 11.96 8.10 9.43
N ASP A 81 11.38 9.26 9.12
CA ASP A 81 11.68 10.51 9.82
C ASP A 81 10.54 11.00 10.74
N PHE A 82 9.32 10.49 10.54
CA PHE A 82 8.14 10.92 11.31
C PHE A 82 7.57 9.76 12.12
N GLU A 83 7.59 9.88 13.45
CA GLU A 83 6.94 8.91 14.33
C GLU A 83 5.43 8.86 14.05
N GLY A 84 4.89 7.65 13.87
CA GLY A 84 3.51 7.45 13.45
C GLY A 84 3.24 7.78 11.97
N GLY A 85 4.23 8.31 11.24
CA GLY A 85 4.13 8.61 9.81
C GLY A 85 4.22 7.35 8.94
N LEU A 86 3.72 7.49 7.71
CA LEU A 86 3.75 6.45 6.68
C LEU A 86 4.46 6.96 5.43
N GLU A 87 5.20 6.08 4.77
CA GLU A 87 5.74 6.31 3.44
C GLU A 87 4.93 5.52 2.41
N ILE A 88 4.57 6.18 1.31
CA ILE A 88 3.84 5.61 0.17
C ILE A 88 4.73 5.72 -1.06
N GLY A 89 5.09 4.59 -1.67
CA GLY A 89 5.87 4.54 -2.92
C GLY A 89 4.97 4.28 -4.12
N LEU A 90 5.22 5.00 -5.22
CA LEU A 90 4.44 4.94 -6.45
C LEU A 90 5.38 4.82 -7.66
N SER A 91 5.01 3.96 -8.61
CA SER A 91 5.71 3.81 -9.89
C SER A 91 4.70 3.89 -11.03
N LYS A 92 4.70 5.02 -11.76
CA LYS A 92 3.71 5.36 -12.80
C LYS A 92 4.33 6.20 -13.92
N PRO A 93 3.75 6.20 -15.13
CA PRO A 93 4.11 7.15 -16.17
C PRO A 93 4.00 8.60 -15.67
N MET A 94 4.91 9.46 -16.12
CA MET A 94 5.03 10.85 -15.68
C MET A 94 3.70 11.62 -15.69
N LEU A 95 2.92 11.51 -16.77
CA LEU A 95 1.61 12.18 -16.87
C LEU A 95 0.64 11.76 -15.75
N GLN A 96 0.68 10.50 -15.32
CA GLN A 96 -0.15 10.01 -14.21
C GLN A 96 0.39 10.50 -12.86
N MET A 97 1.71 10.57 -12.69
CA MET A 97 2.33 11.15 -11.50
C MET A 97 2.00 12.63 -11.35
N ASP A 98 2.01 13.40 -12.43
CA ASP A 98 1.65 14.83 -12.42
C ASP A 98 0.21 15.03 -11.97
N ALA A 99 -0.71 14.22 -12.52
CA ALA A 99 -2.11 14.21 -12.10
C ALA A 99 -2.27 13.83 -10.62
N PHE A 100 -1.56 12.79 -10.16
CA PHE A 100 -1.57 12.37 -8.75
C PHE A 100 -1.09 13.48 -7.83
N ILE A 101 0.05 14.11 -8.14
CA ILE A 101 0.62 15.21 -7.36
C ILE A 101 -0.33 16.40 -7.30
N SER A 102 -0.99 16.75 -8.40
CA SER A 102 -1.99 17.82 -8.45
C SER A 102 -3.15 17.55 -7.50
N VAL A 103 -3.70 16.33 -7.50
CA VAL A 103 -4.79 15.93 -6.60
C VAL A 103 -4.32 15.91 -5.14
N LEU A 104 -3.14 15.35 -4.86
CA LEU A 104 -2.60 15.27 -3.50
C LEU A 104 -2.37 16.65 -2.88
N LYS A 105 -1.86 17.62 -3.66
CA LYS A 105 -1.67 19.00 -3.21
C LYS A 105 -2.99 19.64 -2.79
N LYS A 106 -4.03 19.52 -3.62
CA LYS A 106 -5.38 20.03 -3.30
C LYS A 106 -5.95 19.42 -2.02
N ILE A 107 -5.78 18.10 -1.84
CA ILE A 107 -6.25 17.40 -0.63
C ILE A 107 -5.52 17.93 0.62
N ARG A 108 -4.20 18.10 0.53
CA ARG A 108 -3.38 18.61 1.63
C ARG A 108 -3.84 20.01 2.07
N GLU A 109 -4.12 20.90 1.12
CA GLU A 109 -4.61 22.25 1.38
C GLU A 109 -5.98 22.25 2.09
N THR A 110 -6.83 21.25 1.80
CA THR A 110 -8.14 21.12 2.48
C THR A 110 -8.03 20.51 3.89
N LEU A 111 -7.04 19.64 4.14
CA LEU A 111 -6.91 18.91 5.41
C LEU A 111 -6.04 19.62 6.46
N LEU A 112 -5.13 20.49 6.03
CA LEU A 112 -4.23 21.26 6.89
C LEU A 112 -4.29 22.73 6.44
N PRO A 113 -5.29 23.51 6.89
CA PRO A 113 -5.39 24.93 6.57
C PRO A 113 -4.21 25.74 7.13
#